data_AF-A0AAD9LFG4-F1
#
_entry.id   AF-A0AAD9LFG4-F1
#
_cell.length_a   1.000
_cell.length_b   1.000
_cell.length_c   1.000
_cell.angle_alpha   90.00
_cell.angle_beta   90.00
_cell.angle_gamma   90.00
#
_symmetry.space_group_name_H-M   'P 1'
#
loop_
_entity.id
_entity.type
_entity.pdbx_description
1 polymer ?
#
loop_
_entity_poly.entity_id
_entity_poly.type
_entity_poly.pdbx_seq_one_letter_code
_entity_poly.pdbx_strand_id
1 'polypeptide(L)'
;MQELPELRSILAVQNLVAKVPEQPKPRRLSEDDAYRRWMEVYRSSNSLDDQTQLDKDAFDAFVKEAGAYLQTQEEEAFQVCDKIGPMEEEELSSPKADAFVEAIKLKLSRHIFAQATGSFDLLDKNKDGKVHIDEVEKLLQVAAQGNGKEWLRNQFCLYDADGDNVVNEVESKQILDSMIATQKAVMVELFATHVDNLPKKHLRRSPNLPKKHELFAKSLSEEDFKSKLPEKVRCVFHFANKLDEQRKTYDWELFEDSQKAEFPELHNLLAIYAKGFYDERFIFYERKQEKRNTRYKGLLLATAIGLGDYIAAVI
;
A
#
# COMPACT_ATOMS: atom_id res chain seq x y z
N MET A 1 -15.06 -24.36 -12.96
CA MET A 1 -15.20 -22.91 -13.17
C MET A 1 -14.09 -22.55 -14.14
N GLN A 2 -14.36 -22.06 -15.35
CA GLN A 2 -13.26 -21.62 -16.22
C GLN A 2 -12.75 -20.32 -15.58
N GLU A 3 -11.63 -20.38 -14.88
CA GLU A 3 -11.14 -19.28 -14.05
C GLU A 3 -10.90 -18.06 -14.93
N LEU A 4 -11.61 -16.97 -14.60
CA LEU A 4 -11.52 -15.73 -15.37
C LEU A 4 -10.10 -15.16 -15.25
N PRO A 5 -9.44 -14.78 -16.36
CA PRO A 5 -8.08 -14.24 -16.33
C PRO A 5 -7.92 -13.03 -15.38
N GLU A 6 -8.98 -12.22 -15.20
CA GLU A 6 -9.02 -11.16 -14.20
C GLU A 6 -8.81 -11.70 -12.78
N LEU A 7 -9.63 -12.67 -12.35
CA LEU A 7 -9.56 -13.23 -10.99
C LEU A 7 -8.19 -13.86 -10.74
N ARG A 8 -7.63 -14.54 -11.73
CA ARG A 8 -6.29 -15.13 -11.62
C ARG A 8 -5.19 -14.07 -11.50
N SER A 9 -5.31 -12.94 -12.20
CA SER A 9 -4.35 -11.84 -12.08
C SER A 9 -4.44 -11.15 -10.72
N ILE A 10 -5.67 -10.97 -10.18
CA ILE A 10 -5.87 -10.42 -8.83
C ILE A 10 -5.33 -11.40 -7.77
N LEU A 11 -5.56 -12.70 -7.93
CA LEU A 11 -5.02 -13.74 -7.04
C LEU A 11 -3.49 -13.76 -7.06
N ALA A 12 -2.87 -13.60 -8.23
CA ALA A 12 -1.42 -13.47 -8.34
C ALA A 12 -0.92 -12.27 -7.53
N VAL A 13 -1.57 -11.10 -7.64
CA VAL A 13 -1.23 -9.92 -6.81
C VAL A 13 -1.33 -10.26 -5.33
N GLN A 14 -2.44 -10.87 -4.89
CA GLN A 14 -2.64 -11.27 -3.48
C GLN A 14 -1.49 -12.15 -2.96
N ASN A 15 -1.07 -13.15 -3.74
CA ASN A 15 0.01 -14.04 -3.37
C ASN A 15 1.37 -13.34 -3.35
N LEU A 16 1.63 -12.44 -4.30
CA LEU A 16 2.88 -11.67 -4.36
C LEU A 16 3.00 -10.69 -3.19
N VAL A 17 1.95 -9.90 -2.91
CA VAL A 17 2.00 -8.92 -1.81
C VAL A 17 2.09 -9.60 -0.44
N ALA A 18 1.57 -10.82 -0.28
CA ALA A 18 1.68 -11.59 0.96
C ALA A 18 3.13 -11.97 1.31
N LYS A 19 4.05 -11.99 0.32
CA LYS A 19 5.48 -12.25 0.52
C LYS A 19 6.28 -11.01 0.91
N VAL A 20 5.72 -9.81 0.75
CA VAL A 20 6.43 -8.55 1.03
C VAL A 20 6.93 -8.48 2.48
N PRO A 21 6.15 -8.85 3.52
CA PRO A 21 6.61 -8.77 4.92
C PRO A 21 7.73 -9.73 5.29
N GLU A 22 8.00 -10.79 4.51
CA GLU A 22 9.07 -11.76 4.81
C GLU A 22 10.47 -11.13 4.71
N GLN A 23 10.64 -10.23 3.75
CA GLN A 23 11.87 -9.46 3.53
C GLN A 23 11.49 -8.05 3.11
N PRO A 24 11.10 -7.15 4.04
CA PRO A 24 10.49 -5.88 3.69
C PRO A 24 11.41 -4.92 2.94
N LYS A 25 12.73 -5.06 3.12
CA LYS A 25 13.76 -4.20 2.52
C LYS A 25 13.92 -4.54 1.03
N PRO A 26 13.80 -3.55 0.11
CA PRO A 26 14.11 -3.76 -1.30
C PRO A 26 15.60 -4.08 -1.46
N ARG A 27 15.91 -5.22 -2.08
CA ARG A 27 17.29 -5.66 -2.33
C ARG A 27 18.08 -4.61 -3.11
N ARG A 28 17.49 -4.01 -4.15
CA ARG A 28 18.17 -2.99 -4.99
C ARG A 28 18.65 -1.76 -4.21
N LEU A 29 18.01 -1.45 -3.08
CA LEU A 29 18.37 -0.31 -2.24
C LEU A 29 19.28 -0.70 -1.07
N SER A 30 19.16 -1.94 -0.60
CA SER A 30 19.92 -2.44 0.55
C SER A 30 21.24 -3.13 0.18
N GLU A 31 21.31 -3.75 -1.01
CA GLU A 31 22.50 -4.46 -1.45
C GLU A 31 23.66 -3.46 -1.60
N ASP A 32 24.79 -3.83 -1.00
CA ASP A 32 25.97 -2.98 -0.89
C ASP A 32 25.70 -1.54 -0.39
N ASP A 33 24.66 -1.33 0.43
CA ASP A 33 24.26 0.00 0.88
C ASP A 33 24.07 1.01 -0.28
N ALA A 34 23.56 0.54 -1.43
CA ALA A 34 23.44 1.33 -2.66
C ALA A 34 22.77 2.69 -2.45
N TYR A 35 21.67 2.75 -1.67
CA TYR A 35 20.98 4.00 -1.39
C TYR A 35 21.82 4.96 -0.53
N ARG A 36 22.54 4.44 0.47
CA ARG A 36 23.44 5.25 1.31
C ARG A 36 24.57 5.84 0.48
N ARG A 37 25.19 5.03 -0.38
CA ARG A 37 26.25 5.50 -1.30
C ARG A 37 25.72 6.57 -2.26
N TRP A 38 24.50 6.40 -2.77
CA TRP A 38 23.87 7.42 -3.59
C TRP A 38 23.69 8.74 -2.81
N MET A 39 23.25 8.69 -1.54
CA MET A 39 23.15 9.88 -0.69
C MET A 39 24.51 10.54 -0.46
N GLU A 40 25.55 9.77 -0.15
CA GLU A 40 26.92 10.28 0.03
C GLU A 40 27.43 11.00 -1.24
N VAL A 41 27.23 10.39 -2.42
CA VAL A 41 27.59 11.01 -3.71
C VAL A 41 26.80 12.29 -3.96
N TYR A 42 25.50 12.30 -3.62
CA TYR A 42 24.66 13.48 -3.74
C TYR A 42 25.15 14.63 -2.85
N ARG A 43 25.53 14.35 -1.59
CA ARG A 43 26.07 15.38 -0.68
C ARG A 43 27.33 16.01 -1.21
N SER A 44 28.31 15.19 -1.62
CA SER A 44 29.58 15.71 -2.14
C SER A 44 29.40 16.51 -3.42
N SER A 45 28.48 16.08 -4.30
CA SER A 45 28.20 16.78 -5.56
C SER A 45 27.50 18.13 -5.38
N ASN A 46 26.74 18.30 -4.29
CA ASN A 46 25.98 19.52 -3.98
C ASN A 46 26.60 20.36 -2.85
N SER A 47 27.84 20.06 -2.45
CA SER A 47 28.54 20.77 -1.37
C SER A 47 27.77 20.79 -0.04
N LEU A 48 27.05 19.70 0.27
CA LEU A 48 26.31 19.50 1.51
C LEU A 48 27.16 18.80 2.60
N ASP A 49 28.40 18.44 2.30
CA ASP A 49 29.30 17.75 3.24
C ASP A 49 29.62 18.62 4.46
N ASP A 50 29.76 19.93 4.27
CA ASP A 50 30.04 20.89 5.34
C ASP A 50 28.78 21.50 5.97
N GLN A 51 27.58 21.16 5.45
CA GLN A 51 26.30 21.67 5.96
C GLN A 51 25.73 20.75 7.04
N THR A 52 25.31 21.35 8.15
CA THR A 52 24.64 20.65 9.26
C THR A 52 23.13 20.84 9.27
N GLN A 53 22.63 21.82 8.50
CA GLN A 53 21.23 22.20 8.41
C GLN A 53 20.87 22.53 6.96
N LEU A 54 19.63 22.20 6.59
CA LEU A 54 19.03 22.50 5.30
C LEU A 54 17.88 23.49 5.51
N ASP A 55 17.82 24.53 4.68
CA ASP A 55 16.60 25.34 4.56
C ASP A 55 15.55 24.59 3.72
N LYS A 56 14.36 25.19 3.60
CA LYS A 56 13.24 24.58 2.87
C LYS A 56 13.55 24.29 1.41
N ASP A 57 14.22 25.19 0.71
CA ASP A 57 14.53 25.03 -0.71
C ASP A 57 15.57 23.91 -0.92
N ALA A 58 16.59 23.83 -0.06
CA ALA A 58 17.59 22.78 -0.09
C ALA A 58 16.99 21.41 0.29
N PHE A 59 16.08 21.38 1.28
CA PHE A 59 15.32 20.19 1.64
C PHE A 59 14.46 19.69 0.47
N ASP A 60 13.67 20.57 -0.14
CA ASP A 60 12.79 20.21 -1.26
C ASP A 60 13.59 19.71 -2.47
N ALA A 61 14.76 20.31 -2.73
CA ALA A 61 15.68 19.85 -3.77
C ALA A 61 16.23 18.45 -3.46
N PHE A 62 16.71 18.21 -2.23
CA PHE A 62 17.25 16.91 -1.84
C PHE A 62 16.18 15.81 -1.91
N VAL A 63 14.99 16.08 -1.35
CA VAL A 63 13.87 15.13 -1.38
C VAL A 63 13.45 14.86 -2.84
N LYS A 64 13.41 15.88 -3.70
CA LYS A 64 13.06 15.68 -5.11
C LYS A 64 14.02 14.74 -5.84
N GLU A 65 15.33 14.92 -5.64
CA GLU A 65 16.36 14.09 -6.30
C GLU A 65 16.36 12.66 -5.77
N ALA A 66 16.18 12.49 -4.45
CA ALA A 66 16.01 11.16 -3.85
C ALA A 66 14.74 10.46 -4.34
N GLY A 67 13.64 11.20 -4.51
CA GLY A 67 12.42 10.69 -5.12
C GLY A 67 12.62 10.24 -6.57
N ALA A 68 13.37 11.01 -7.35
CA ALA A 68 13.71 10.66 -8.74
C ALA A 68 14.60 9.41 -8.83
N TYR A 69 15.56 9.26 -7.92
CA TYR A 69 16.37 8.04 -7.82
C TYR A 69 15.50 6.81 -7.53
N LEU A 70 14.62 6.87 -6.53
CA LEU A 70 13.71 5.76 -6.19
C LEU A 70 12.76 5.42 -7.33
N GLN A 71 12.22 6.44 -8.01
CA GLN A 71 11.37 6.24 -9.18
C GLN A 71 12.11 5.50 -10.31
N THR A 72 13.37 5.87 -10.57
CA THR A 72 14.19 5.17 -11.58
C THR A 72 14.39 3.70 -11.22
N GLN A 73 14.74 3.42 -9.95
CA GLN A 73 14.91 2.04 -9.48
C GLN A 73 13.62 1.20 -9.59
N GLU A 74 12.48 1.81 -9.28
CA GLU A 74 11.17 1.19 -9.41
C GLU A 74 10.82 0.91 -10.89
N GLU A 75 10.99 1.88 -11.78
CA GLU A 75 10.69 1.75 -13.20
C GLU A 75 11.52 0.64 -13.85
N GLU A 76 12.82 0.57 -13.56
CA GLU A 76 13.68 -0.50 -14.03
C GLU A 76 13.23 -1.88 -13.52
N ALA A 77 12.79 -1.97 -12.26
CA ALA A 77 12.31 -3.23 -11.69
C ALA A 77 11.03 -3.72 -12.37
N PHE A 78 10.08 -2.82 -12.63
CA PHE A 78 8.86 -3.18 -13.37
C PHE A 78 9.11 -3.42 -14.86
N GLN A 79 10.11 -2.78 -15.48
CA GLN A 79 10.47 -3.02 -16.88
C GLN A 79 10.94 -4.46 -17.12
N VAL A 80 11.62 -5.07 -16.15
CA VAL A 80 12.04 -6.47 -16.21
C VAL A 80 10.85 -7.44 -16.12
N CYS A 81 9.82 -7.08 -15.36
CA CYS A 81 8.69 -7.98 -15.04
C CYS A 81 7.44 -7.73 -15.90
N ASP A 82 7.38 -6.59 -16.61
CA ASP A 82 6.21 -6.06 -17.33
C ASP A 82 4.97 -5.90 -16.42
N LYS A 83 3.98 -6.79 -16.53
CA LYS A 83 2.73 -6.74 -15.77
C LYS A 83 2.40 -8.06 -15.10
N ILE A 84 1.76 -7.95 -13.95
CA ILE A 84 1.24 -9.06 -13.16
C ILE A 84 -0.04 -9.58 -13.85
N GLY A 85 0.11 -10.71 -14.53
CA GLY A 85 -0.98 -11.48 -15.13
C GLY A 85 -1.37 -12.70 -14.28
N PRO A 86 -2.14 -13.65 -14.85
CA PRO A 86 -2.40 -14.94 -14.24
C PRO A 86 -1.07 -15.65 -13.99
N MET A 87 -0.91 -16.18 -12.78
CA MET A 87 0.23 -17.02 -12.42
C MET A 87 -0.30 -18.38 -11.96
N GLU A 88 0.39 -19.44 -12.33
CA GLU A 88 0.20 -20.77 -11.75
C GLU A 88 0.89 -20.87 -10.39
N GLU A 89 0.51 -21.85 -9.57
CA GLU A 89 1.03 -22.02 -8.22
C GLU A 89 2.54 -22.28 -8.22
N GLU A 90 3.04 -23.01 -9.22
CA GLU A 90 4.47 -23.29 -9.41
C GLU A 90 5.26 -22.01 -9.77
N GLU A 91 4.64 -21.06 -10.46
CA GLU A 91 5.27 -19.78 -10.82
C GLU A 91 5.45 -18.87 -9.61
N LEU A 92 4.67 -19.05 -8.53
CA LEU A 92 4.77 -18.23 -7.32
C LEU A 92 6.11 -18.42 -6.61
N SER A 93 6.78 -19.55 -6.80
CA SER A 93 8.11 -19.83 -6.23
C SER A 93 9.24 -19.60 -7.25
N SER A 94 8.95 -18.96 -8.39
CA SER A 94 9.92 -18.71 -9.44
C SER A 94 10.67 -17.39 -9.25
N PRO A 95 11.84 -17.20 -9.91
CA PRO A 95 12.56 -15.92 -9.93
C PRO A 95 11.71 -14.75 -10.45
N LYS A 96 10.69 -15.03 -11.28
CA LYS A 96 9.76 -14.02 -11.79
C LYS A 96 8.86 -13.47 -10.67
N ALA A 97 8.38 -14.35 -9.77
CA ALA A 97 7.61 -13.90 -8.61
C ALA A 97 8.47 -13.06 -7.67
N ASP A 98 9.72 -13.47 -7.42
CA ASP A 98 10.66 -12.70 -6.61
C ASP A 98 10.94 -11.30 -7.20
N ALA A 99 11.04 -11.20 -8.53
CA ALA A 99 11.24 -9.92 -9.21
C ALA A 99 10.01 -8.99 -9.08
N PHE A 100 8.78 -9.52 -9.16
CA PHE A 100 7.58 -8.73 -8.87
C PHE A 100 7.50 -8.29 -7.41
N VAL A 101 7.84 -9.19 -6.48
CA VAL A 101 7.88 -8.87 -5.04
C VAL A 101 8.86 -7.74 -4.78
N GLU A 102 10.05 -7.78 -5.40
CA GLU A 102 11.03 -6.69 -5.35
C GLU A 102 10.49 -5.38 -5.92
N ALA A 103 9.85 -5.41 -7.09
CA ALA A 103 9.25 -4.22 -7.70
C ALA A 103 8.14 -3.60 -6.82
N ILE A 104 7.31 -4.43 -6.17
CA ILE A 104 6.29 -3.98 -5.21
C ILE A 104 6.93 -3.32 -3.98
N LYS A 105 8.03 -3.86 -3.46
CA LYS A 105 8.78 -3.25 -2.35
C LYS A 105 9.32 -1.88 -2.73
N LEU A 106 9.90 -1.74 -3.92
CA LEU A 106 10.39 -0.45 -4.43
C LEU A 106 9.27 0.58 -4.55
N LYS A 107 8.11 0.18 -5.10
CA LYS A 107 6.93 1.04 -5.16
C LYS A 107 6.49 1.47 -3.76
N LEU A 108 6.46 0.55 -2.80
CA LEU A 108 6.15 0.87 -1.41
C LEU A 108 7.14 1.88 -0.81
N SER A 109 8.44 1.67 -0.99
CA SER A 109 9.48 2.62 -0.56
C SER A 109 9.30 4.00 -1.22
N ARG A 110 8.99 4.08 -2.51
CA ARG A 110 8.72 5.35 -3.19
C ARG A 110 7.49 6.06 -2.61
N HIS A 111 6.42 5.35 -2.30
CA HIS A 111 5.23 5.96 -1.69
C HIS A 111 5.47 6.41 -0.24
N ILE A 112 6.24 5.65 0.55
CA ILE A 112 6.68 6.07 1.89
C ILE A 112 7.51 7.36 1.76
N PHE A 113 8.42 7.40 0.78
CA PHE A 113 9.23 8.56 0.49
C PHE A 113 8.40 9.78 0.05
N ALA A 114 7.42 9.60 -0.83
CA ALA A 114 6.54 10.67 -1.28
C ALA A 114 5.72 11.28 -0.12
N GLN A 115 5.49 10.54 0.96
CA GLN A 115 4.90 11.10 2.16
C GLN A 115 5.88 12.01 2.93
N ALA A 116 7.18 11.69 2.89
CA ALA A 116 8.24 12.49 3.50
C ALA A 116 8.43 13.87 2.83
N THR A 117 7.95 14.09 1.60
CA THR A 117 8.01 15.42 0.97
C THR A 117 7.20 16.47 1.73
N GLY A 118 6.21 16.06 2.51
CA GLY A 118 5.43 16.94 3.38
C GLY A 118 5.96 17.06 4.81
N SER A 119 7.09 16.43 5.16
CA SER A 119 7.55 16.36 6.54
C SER A 119 8.46 17.51 6.97
N PHE A 120 8.75 18.49 6.10
CA PHE A 120 9.58 19.64 6.49
C PHE A 120 9.04 20.31 7.75
N ASP A 121 7.74 20.64 7.76
CA ASP A 121 7.08 21.29 8.88
C ASP A 121 7.02 20.40 10.15
N LEU A 122 7.17 19.08 9.99
CA LEU A 122 7.25 18.12 11.10
C LEU A 122 8.68 17.98 11.64
N LEU A 123 9.68 18.19 10.80
CA LEU A 123 11.11 18.16 11.16
C LEU A 123 11.57 19.51 11.75
N ASP A 124 11.02 20.63 11.29
CA ASP A 124 11.31 21.99 11.78
C ASP A 124 10.59 22.27 13.12
N LYS A 125 10.94 21.50 14.16
CA LYS A 125 10.27 21.54 15.48
C LYS A 125 10.37 22.91 16.16
N ASN A 126 11.48 23.62 15.97
CA ASN A 126 11.72 24.95 16.55
C ASN A 126 11.21 26.10 15.67
N LYS A 127 10.68 25.81 14.46
CA LYS A 127 10.14 26.77 13.50
C LYS A 127 11.16 27.83 13.10
N ASP A 128 12.43 27.45 13.01
CA ASP A 128 13.50 28.34 12.58
C ASP A 128 13.68 28.34 11.05
N GLY A 129 12.90 27.53 10.34
CA GLY A 129 12.94 27.40 8.89
C GLY A 129 14.09 26.50 8.40
N LYS A 130 14.68 25.70 9.29
CA LYS A 130 15.78 24.79 8.98
C LYS A 130 15.59 23.43 9.65
N VAL A 131 16.16 22.41 9.04
CA VAL A 131 16.14 21.03 9.54
C VAL A 131 17.54 20.44 9.55
N HIS A 132 17.85 19.56 10.49
CA HIS A 132 19.16 18.92 10.51
C HIS A 132 19.29 17.89 9.39
N ILE A 133 20.42 17.94 8.66
CA ILE A 133 20.65 17.04 7.53
C ILE A 133 20.62 15.56 7.96
N ASP A 134 21.13 15.25 9.15
CA ASP A 134 21.15 13.89 9.70
C ASP A 134 19.73 13.34 9.94
N GLU A 135 18.78 14.21 10.32
CA GLU A 135 17.37 13.83 10.51
C GLU A 135 16.69 13.56 9.17
N VAL A 136 17.00 14.36 8.16
CA VAL A 136 16.53 14.17 6.78
C VAL A 136 17.09 12.86 6.22
N GLU A 137 18.39 12.62 6.32
CA GLU A 137 19.01 11.38 5.82
C GLU A 137 18.47 10.14 6.51
N LYS A 138 18.27 10.19 7.84
CA LYS A 138 17.66 9.09 8.58
C LYS A 138 16.23 8.83 8.09
N LEU A 139 15.44 9.88 7.90
CA LEU A 139 14.09 9.77 7.35
C LEU A 139 14.10 9.12 5.96
N LEU A 140 14.95 9.59 5.06
CA LEU A 140 15.05 9.09 3.70
C LEU A 140 15.56 7.64 3.67
N GLN A 141 16.51 7.29 4.53
CA GLN A 141 17.05 5.94 4.65
C GLN A 141 15.99 4.96 5.16
N VAL A 142 15.17 5.35 6.14
CA VAL A 142 14.06 4.52 6.63
C VAL A 142 13.00 4.37 5.54
N ALA A 143 12.69 5.44 4.80
CA ALA A 143 11.74 5.37 3.69
C ALA A 143 12.21 4.40 2.58
N ALA A 144 13.50 4.42 2.25
CA ALA A 144 14.10 3.49 1.29
C ALA A 144 14.01 2.02 1.74
N GLN A 145 14.11 1.76 3.05
CA GLN A 145 14.03 0.41 3.61
C GLN A 145 12.61 -0.21 3.59
N GLY A 146 11.59 0.56 3.22
CA GLY A 146 10.23 0.05 3.03
C GLY A 146 9.43 -0.09 4.33
N ASN A 147 8.43 -0.97 4.30
CA ASN A 147 7.47 -1.10 5.40
C ASN A 147 7.96 -2.04 6.51
N GLY A 148 7.97 -1.56 7.75
CA GLY A 148 8.30 -2.39 8.90
C GLY A 148 8.37 -1.59 10.19
N LYS A 149 8.91 -2.22 11.24
CA LYS A 149 9.07 -1.60 12.57
C LYS A 149 9.88 -0.30 12.53
N GLU A 150 10.92 -0.24 11.69
CA GLU A 150 11.76 0.95 11.54
C GLU A 150 10.94 2.13 10.96
N TRP A 151 10.04 1.86 10.01
CA TRP A 151 9.11 2.88 9.48
C TRP A 151 8.12 3.36 10.55
N LEU A 152 7.51 2.44 11.32
CA LEU A 152 6.63 2.82 12.43
C LEU A 152 7.35 3.70 13.45
N ARG A 153 8.58 3.34 13.82
CA ARG A 153 9.43 4.11 14.74
C ARG A 153 9.76 5.49 14.20
N ASN A 154 10.05 5.57 12.92
CA ASN A 154 10.32 6.85 12.29
C ASN A 154 9.07 7.73 12.22
N GLN A 155 7.89 7.18 11.91
CA GLN A 155 6.63 7.92 11.99
C GLN A 155 6.36 8.41 13.42
N PHE A 156 6.60 7.57 14.44
CA PHE A 156 6.50 8.00 15.83
C PHE A 156 7.36 9.23 16.12
N CYS A 157 8.64 9.21 15.76
CA CYS A 157 9.54 10.36 15.98
C CYS A 157 9.17 11.61 15.16
N LEU A 158 8.56 11.43 13.98
CA LEU A 158 8.11 12.53 13.13
C LEU A 158 6.86 13.23 13.68
N TYR A 159 5.90 12.46 14.21
CA TYR A 159 4.63 12.98 14.69
C TYR A 159 4.66 13.39 16.16
N ASP A 160 5.69 12.98 16.91
CA ASP A 160 6.04 13.53 18.23
C ASP A 160 6.45 15.02 18.08
N ALA A 161 5.45 15.89 18.12
CA ALA A 161 5.58 17.30 17.75
C ALA A 161 6.28 18.13 18.83
N ASP A 162 6.14 17.77 20.10
CA ASP A 162 6.79 18.44 21.24
C ASP A 162 8.12 17.81 21.64
N GLY A 163 8.48 16.66 21.06
CA GLY A 163 9.78 16.02 21.22
C GLY A 163 9.98 15.42 22.61
N ASP A 164 8.89 15.14 23.31
CA ASP A 164 8.91 14.57 24.65
C ASP A 164 9.06 13.03 24.65
N ASN A 165 9.18 12.43 23.46
CA ASN A 165 9.25 10.99 23.20
C ASN A 165 8.00 10.21 23.63
N VAL A 166 6.87 10.88 23.78
CA VAL A 166 5.56 10.24 23.91
C VAL A 166 4.62 10.69 22.79
N VAL A 167 3.56 9.92 22.57
CA VAL A 167 2.51 10.30 21.62
C VAL A 167 1.16 10.33 22.31
N ASN A 168 0.35 11.31 21.94
CA ASN A 168 -1.04 11.44 22.37
C ASN A 168 -1.99 10.73 21.39
N GLU A 169 -3.30 10.79 21.69
CA GLU A 169 -4.34 10.12 20.87
C GLU A 169 -4.35 10.60 19.42
N VAL A 170 -4.16 11.90 19.22
CA VAL A 170 -4.22 12.53 17.90
C VAL A 170 -3.00 12.12 17.07
N GLU A 171 -1.82 12.14 17.66
CA GLU A 171 -0.56 11.75 17.01
C GLU A 171 -0.53 10.25 16.69
N SER A 172 -0.91 9.41 17.65
CA SER A 172 -1.05 7.96 17.44
C SER A 172 -1.98 7.65 16.26
N LYS A 173 -3.13 8.32 16.21
CA LYS A 173 -4.06 8.20 15.08
C LYS A 173 -3.44 8.67 13.77
N GLN A 174 -2.78 9.83 13.76
CA GLN A 174 -2.14 10.37 12.56
C GLN A 174 -1.06 9.45 12.00
N ILE A 175 -0.23 8.84 12.86
CA ILE A 175 0.78 7.84 12.48
C ILE A 175 0.13 6.66 11.75
N LEU A 176 -0.90 6.06 12.35
CA LEU A 176 -1.54 4.87 11.78
C LEU A 176 -2.34 5.19 10.51
N ASP A 177 -3.08 6.31 10.50
CA ASP A 177 -3.85 6.77 9.34
C ASP A 177 -2.92 7.07 8.14
N SER A 178 -1.76 7.67 8.41
CA SER A 178 -0.70 7.89 7.43
C SER A 178 -0.24 6.56 6.81
N MET A 179 0.12 5.57 7.64
CA MET A 179 0.64 4.29 7.16
C MET A 179 -0.40 3.52 6.35
N ILE A 180 -1.67 3.59 6.77
CA ILE A 180 -2.81 3.06 6.04
C ILE A 180 -2.94 3.75 4.67
N ALA A 181 -2.90 5.08 4.63
CA ALA A 181 -3.05 5.86 3.40
C ALA A 181 -1.94 5.54 2.38
N THR A 182 -0.69 5.41 2.84
CA THR A 182 0.46 5.04 2.01
C THR A 182 0.28 3.66 1.38
N GLN A 183 -0.13 2.65 2.16
CA GLN A 183 -0.37 1.31 1.63
C GLN A 183 -1.57 1.27 0.67
N LYS A 184 -2.62 2.06 0.90
CA LYS A 184 -3.73 2.21 -0.06
C LYS A 184 -3.27 2.82 -1.37
N ALA A 185 -2.46 3.87 -1.32
CA ALA A 185 -1.95 4.54 -2.51
C ALA A 185 -1.13 3.57 -3.39
N VAL A 186 -0.27 2.76 -2.76
CA VAL A 186 0.49 1.68 -3.43
C VAL A 186 -0.44 0.72 -4.14
N MET A 187 -1.47 0.22 -3.46
CA MET A 187 -2.41 -0.73 -4.04
C MET A 187 -3.18 -0.13 -5.22
N VAL A 188 -3.66 1.11 -5.06
CA VAL A 188 -4.38 1.84 -6.11
C VAL A 188 -3.51 1.97 -7.36
N GLU A 189 -2.26 2.39 -7.19
CA GLU A 189 -1.34 2.58 -8.30
C GLU A 189 -0.93 1.26 -8.94
N LEU A 190 -0.60 0.24 -8.12
CA LEU A 190 -0.22 -1.10 -8.57
C LEU A 190 -1.28 -1.69 -9.51
N PHE A 191 -2.54 -1.71 -9.09
CA PHE A 191 -3.64 -2.21 -9.92
C PHE A 191 -3.90 -1.33 -11.15
N ALA A 192 -3.65 -0.01 -11.08
CA ALA A 192 -3.87 0.88 -12.21
C ALA A 192 -2.83 0.74 -13.34
N THR A 193 -1.61 0.33 -13.00
CA THR A 193 -0.43 0.42 -13.88
C THR A 193 0.20 -0.92 -14.21
N HIS A 194 0.28 -1.84 -13.25
CA HIS A 194 1.09 -3.07 -13.37
C HIS A 194 0.28 -4.36 -13.28
N VAL A 195 -1.05 -4.32 -13.28
CA VAL A 195 -1.89 -5.54 -13.27
C VAL A 195 -2.64 -5.70 -14.58
N ASP A 196 -2.57 -6.89 -15.16
CA ASP A 196 -3.22 -7.23 -16.42
C ASP A 196 -4.64 -7.78 -16.24
N ASN A 197 -5.34 -7.92 -17.38
CA ASN A 197 -6.69 -8.51 -17.47
C ASN A 197 -7.79 -7.81 -16.65
N LEU A 198 -7.54 -6.60 -16.16
CA LEU A 198 -8.57 -5.79 -15.51
C LEU A 198 -9.61 -5.28 -16.55
N PRO A 199 -10.92 -5.37 -16.27
CA PRO A 199 -11.95 -5.04 -17.26
C PRO A 199 -11.96 -3.56 -17.67
N LYS A 200 -12.02 -3.31 -18.99
CA LYS A 200 -12.08 -1.95 -19.58
C LYS A 200 -13.26 -1.08 -19.12
N LYS A 201 -14.36 -1.66 -18.61
CA LYS A 201 -15.49 -0.89 -18.02
C LYS A 201 -15.11 -0.22 -16.71
N HIS A 202 -14.07 -0.68 -16.01
CA HIS A 202 -13.50 0.00 -14.84
C HIS A 202 -12.63 1.22 -15.23
N LEU A 203 -12.46 1.49 -16.54
CA LEU A 203 -11.81 2.70 -17.08
C LEU A 203 -12.80 3.73 -17.68
N ARG A 204 -14.11 3.44 -17.78
CA ARG A 204 -15.06 4.31 -18.52
C ARG A 204 -16.32 4.71 -17.72
N ARG A 205 -16.24 5.82 -16.97
CA ARG A 205 -17.25 6.91 -16.94
C ARG A 205 -16.74 8.14 -16.15
N SER A 206 -17.14 9.35 -16.60
CA SER A 206 -16.93 10.72 -16.04
C SER A 206 -15.71 11.57 -16.51
N PRO A 207 -15.90 12.69 -17.24
CA PRO A 207 -14.84 13.41 -17.96
C PRO A 207 -13.78 14.18 -17.15
N ASN A 208 -13.88 14.30 -15.82
CA ASN A 208 -13.07 15.28 -15.05
C ASN A 208 -12.16 14.69 -13.94
N LEU A 209 -11.82 13.39 -13.97
CA LEU A 209 -10.85 12.77 -13.05
C LEU A 209 -10.13 11.60 -13.75
N PRO A 210 -8.84 11.30 -13.49
CA PRO A 210 -8.21 10.08 -14.02
C PRO A 210 -8.94 8.81 -13.54
N LYS A 211 -9.75 8.22 -14.42
CA LYS A 211 -10.82 7.22 -14.14
C LYS A 211 -10.39 5.86 -13.57
N LYS A 212 -9.08 5.56 -13.43
CA LYS A 212 -8.60 4.24 -12.98
C LYS A 212 -8.74 4.04 -11.46
N HIS A 213 -8.78 5.13 -10.69
CA HIS A 213 -8.61 5.09 -9.24
C HIS A 213 -9.91 4.82 -8.44
N GLU A 214 -11.08 5.16 -8.99
CA GLU A 214 -12.30 5.33 -8.17
C GLU A 214 -12.97 4.03 -7.69
N LEU A 215 -13.04 2.99 -8.53
CA LEU A 215 -13.68 1.71 -8.13
C LEU A 215 -12.80 0.89 -7.20
N PHE A 216 -11.50 0.89 -7.44
CA PHE A 216 -10.56 0.22 -6.55
C PHE A 216 -10.48 0.96 -5.22
N ALA A 217 -10.41 2.30 -5.21
CA ALA A 217 -10.49 3.08 -3.98
C ALA A 217 -11.76 2.82 -3.16
N LYS A 218 -12.93 2.66 -3.81
CA LYS A 218 -14.17 2.27 -3.12
C LYS A 218 -14.06 0.89 -2.47
N SER A 219 -13.50 -0.08 -3.18
CA SER A 219 -13.26 -1.43 -2.64
C SER A 219 -12.34 -1.39 -1.41
N LEU A 220 -11.26 -0.61 -1.48
CA LEU A 220 -10.36 -0.40 -0.33
C LEU A 220 -11.09 0.24 0.85
N SER A 221 -11.95 1.24 0.60
CA SER A 221 -12.77 1.85 1.66
C SER A 221 -13.76 0.86 2.27
N GLU A 222 -14.40 0.01 1.47
CA GLU A 222 -15.25 -1.07 2.00
C GLU A 222 -14.45 -2.06 2.83
N GLU A 223 -13.23 -2.37 2.41
CA GLU A 223 -12.33 -3.26 3.15
C GLU A 223 -11.89 -2.67 4.48
N ASP A 224 -11.70 -1.34 4.59
CA ASP A 224 -11.45 -0.68 5.88
C ASP A 224 -12.52 -1.03 6.91
N PHE A 225 -13.80 -0.98 6.49
CA PHE A 225 -14.92 -1.28 7.36
C PHE A 225 -15.02 -2.76 7.68
N LYS A 226 -14.83 -3.64 6.68
CA LYS A 226 -14.87 -5.11 6.88
C LYS A 226 -13.77 -5.59 7.82
N SER A 227 -12.55 -5.09 7.63
CA SER A 227 -11.39 -5.40 8.48
C SER A 227 -11.36 -4.59 9.79
N LYS A 228 -12.34 -3.70 10.00
CA LYS A 228 -12.47 -2.83 11.19
C LYS A 228 -11.23 -1.97 11.46
N LEU A 229 -10.55 -1.52 10.40
CA LEU A 229 -9.32 -0.72 10.53
C LEU A 229 -9.52 0.55 11.37
N PRO A 230 -10.61 1.34 11.22
CA PRO A 230 -10.83 2.50 12.07
C PRO A 230 -10.98 2.17 13.55
N GLU A 231 -11.54 1.00 13.87
CA GLU A 231 -11.68 0.54 15.25
C GLU A 231 -10.32 0.10 15.80
N LYS A 232 -9.54 -0.64 15.02
CA LYS A 232 -8.17 -1.05 15.40
C LYS A 232 -7.27 0.16 15.67
N VAL A 233 -7.29 1.17 14.80
CA VAL A 233 -6.58 2.44 15.01
C VAL A 233 -6.97 3.07 16.35
N ARG A 234 -8.26 3.09 16.68
CA ARG A 234 -8.75 3.61 17.96
C ARG A 234 -8.29 2.75 19.15
N CYS A 235 -8.30 1.43 19.00
CA CYS A 235 -7.91 0.47 20.03
C CYS A 235 -6.43 0.56 20.41
N VAL A 236 -5.53 0.81 19.43
CA VAL A 236 -4.08 1.01 19.70
C VAL A 236 -3.84 2.13 20.71
N PHE A 237 -4.67 3.18 20.71
CA PHE A 237 -4.55 4.19 21.75
C PHE A 237 -5.31 3.83 23.03
N HIS A 238 -6.56 3.35 22.95
CA HIS A 238 -7.39 3.18 24.14
C HIS A 238 -7.00 2.00 25.04
N PHE A 239 -6.43 0.93 24.48
CA PHE A 239 -6.09 -0.29 25.24
C PHE A 239 -4.61 -0.38 25.63
N ALA A 240 -3.78 0.58 25.22
CA ALA A 240 -2.42 0.70 25.72
C ALA A 240 -2.39 0.89 27.25
N ASN A 241 -1.40 0.29 27.92
CA ASN A 241 -1.12 0.53 29.34
C ASN A 241 -0.39 1.88 29.48
N LYS A 242 -1.14 2.96 29.65
CA LYS A 242 -0.62 4.34 29.57
C LYS A 242 0.20 4.73 30.81
N LEU A 243 1.17 5.63 30.61
CA LEU A 243 2.14 6.02 31.64
C LEU A 243 1.57 6.98 32.68
N ASP A 244 0.68 7.89 32.26
CA ASP A 244 0.18 8.95 33.10
C ASP A 244 -1.08 8.55 33.88
N GLU A 245 -1.25 9.12 35.06
CA GLU A 245 -2.45 8.95 35.90
C GLU A 245 -3.74 9.36 35.14
N GLN A 246 -3.60 10.23 34.14
CA GLN A 246 -4.69 10.72 33.29
C GLN A 246 -4.91 9.91 32.02
N ARG A 247 -4.07 8.91 31.71
CA ARG A 247 -4.19 8.02 30.55
C ARG A 247 -4.21 8.75 29.19
N LYS A 248 -3.33 9.72 28.97
CA LYS A 248 -3.26 10.57 27.76
C LYS A 248 -2.01 10.39 26.90
N THR A 249 -0.93 9.80 27.41
CA THR A 249 0.30 9.63 26.62
C THR A 249 0.98 8.29 26.90
N TYR A 250 1.78 7.82 25.94
CA TYR A 250 2.64 6.67 26.12
C TYR A 250 3.90 6.77 25.26
N ASP A 251 4.97 6.12 25.73
CA ASP A 251 6.26 6.07 25.05
C ASP A 251 6.29 5.07 23.88
N TRP A 252 7.44 5.00 23.22
CA TRP A 252 7.65 4.10 22.08
C TRP A 252 7.34 2.62 22.41
N GLU A 253 7.77 2.12 23.57
CA GLU A 253 7.63 0.70 23.90
C GLU A 253 6.16 0.31 24.06
N LEU A 254 5.41 1.14 24.78
CA LEU A 254 3.97 0.95 24.98
C LEU A 254 3.18 1.13 23.68
N PHE A 255 3.56 2.09 22.83
CA PHE A 255 2.96 2.25 21.51
C PHE A 255 3.16 1.00 20.66
N GLU A 256 4.40 0.51 20.58
CA GLU A 256 4.77 -0.64 19.78
C GLU A 256 4.03 -1.91 20.25
N ASP A 257 3.96 -2.13 21.56
CA ASP A 257 3.29 -3.28 22.13
C ASP A 257 1.76 -3.23 21.92
N SER A 258 1.15 -2.05 22.09
CA SER A 258 -0.28 -1.89 21.83
C SER A 258 -0.60 -2.01 20.34
N GLN A 259 0.25 -1.48 19.46
CA GLN A 259 0.11 -1.66 18.02
C GLN A 259 0.15 -3.14 17.64
N LYS A 260 1.08 -3.92 18.18
CA LYS A 260 1.16 -5.37 17.93
C LYS A 260 -0.05 -6.14 18.45
N ALA A 261 -0.58 -5.74 19.61
CA ALA A 261 -1.73 -6.41 20.22
C ALA A 261 -3.03 -6.12 19.45
N GLU A 262 -3.30 -4.85 19.15
CA GLU A 262 -4.59 -4.39 18.63
C GLU A 262 -4.63 -4.31 17.10
N PHE A 263 -3.46 -4.12 16.46
CA PHE A 263 -3.35 -3.96 15.02
C PHE A 263 -2.15 -4.71 14.41
N PRO A 264 -2.03 -6.03 14.63
CA PRO A 264 -0.86 -6.82 14.23
C PRO A 264 -0.58 -6.81 12.72
N GLU A 265 -1.61 -6.62 11.90
CA GLU A 265 -1.50 -6.64 10.44
C GLU A 265 -1.02 -5.32 9.80
N LEU A 266 -0.71 -4.28 10.59
CA LEU A 266 -0.38 -2.94 10.08
C LEU A 266 0.67 -2.97 8.96
N HIS A 267 1.68 -3.81 9.10
CA HIS A 267 2.77 -3.98 8.12
C HIS A 267 2.41 -4.86 6.91
N ASN A 268 1.21 -5.45 6.89
CA ASN A 268 0.74 -6.37 5.84
C ASN A 268 -0.61 -5.93 5.25
N LEU A 269 -0.96 -4.64 5.30
CA LEU A 269 -2.25 -4.17 4.78
C LEU A 269 -2.36 -4.36 3.26
N LEU A 270 -1.24 -4.38 2.52
CA LEU A 270 -1.25 -4.71 1.09
C LEU A 270 -1.96 -6.05 0.82
N ALA A 271 -1.67 -7.08 1.63
CA ALA A 271 -2.29 -8.40 1.50
C ALA A 271 -3.77 -8.39 1.88
N ILE A 272 -4.15 -7.64 2.93
CA ILE A 272 -5.56 -7.47 3.32
C ILE A 272 -6.36 -6.83 2.19
N TYR A 273 -5.85 -5.73 1.62
CA TYR A 273 -6.50 -5.05 0.51
C TYR A 273 -6.57 -5.90 -0.76
N ALA A 274 -5.51 -6.63 -1.10
CA ALA A 274 -5.50 -7.51 -2.26
C ALA A 274 -6.55 -8.63 -2.11
N LYS A 275 -6.61 -9.24 -0.92
CA LYS A 275 -7.58 -10.29 -0.59
C LYS A 275 -9.01 -9.73 -0.60
N GLY A 276 -9.26 -8.59 0.03
CA GLY A 276 -10.57 -7.95 0.06
C GLY A 276 -11.10 -7.65 -1.35
N PHE A 277 -10.24 -7.14 -2.23
CA PHE A 277 -10.59 -6.90 -3.63
C PHE A 277 -10.84 -8.20 -4.41
N TYR A 278 -10.04 -9.25 -4.17
CA TYR A 278 -10.26 -10.58 -4.74
C TYR A 278 -11.63 -11.14 -4.33
N ASP A 279 -11.93 -11.14 -3.03
CA ASP A 279 -13.18 -11.67 -2.48
C ASP A 279 -14.40 -10.95 -3.04
N GLU A 280 -14.36 -9.61 -3.13
CA GLU A 280 -15.43 -8.81 -3.76
C GLU A 280 -15.67 -9.22 -5.22
N ARG A 281 -14.59 -9.39 -5.98
CA ARG A 281 -14.66 -9.79 -7.39
C ARG A 281 -15.14 -11.21 -7.56
N PHE A 282 -14.69 -12.12 -6.72
CA PHE A 282 -15.12 -13.51 -6.72
C PHE A 282 -16.63 -13.60 -6.52
N ILE A 283 -17.15 -12.95 -5.46
CA ILE A 283 -18.59 -12.91 -5.15
C ILE A 283 -19.39 -12.28 -6.29
N PHE A 284 -18.87 -11.20 -6.91
CA PHE A 284 -19.53 -10.57 -8.06
C PHE A 284 -19.71 -11.57 -9.21
N TYR A 285 -18.68 -12.34 -9.53
CA TYR A 285 -18.72 -13.32 -10.63
C TYR A 285 -19.58 -14.53 -10.32
N GLU A 286 -19.56 -15.02 -9.08
CA GLU A 286 -20.44 -16.08 -8.59
C GLU A 286 -21.91 -15.69 -8.77
N ARG A 287 -22.33 -14.52 -8.25
CA ARG A 287 -23.69 -13.99 -8.41
C ARG A 287 -24.09 -13.81 -9.87
N LYS A 288 -23.15 -13.41 -10.73
CA LYS A 288 -23.40 -13.26 -12.17
C LYS A 288 -23.62 -14.61 -12.85
N GLN A 289 -22.88 -15.63 -12.46
CA GLN A 289 -23.04 -16.99 -12.97
C GLN A 289 -24.38 -17.59 -12.53
N GLU A 290 -24.75 -17.44 -11.25
CA GLU A 290 -26.05 -17.87 -10.73
C GLU A 290 -27.20 -17.26 -11.53
N LYS A 291 -27.18 -15.95 -11.77
CA LYS A 291 -28.19 -15.26 -12.59
C LYS A 291 -28.28 -15.82 -14.01
N ARG A 292 -27.13 -16.16 -14.63
CA ARG A 292 -27.11 -16.78 -15.97
C ARG A 292 -27.71 -18.18 -15.94
N ASN A 293 -27.37 -18.99 -14.93
CA ASN A 293 -27.94 -20.32 -14.76
C ASN A 293 -29.46 -20.27 -14.55
N THR A 294 -29.96 -19.36 -13.71
CA THR A 294 -31.40 -19.17 -13.50
C THR A 294 -32.11 -18.75 -14.79
N ARG A 295 -31.53 -17.85 -15.59
CA ARG A 295 -32.08 -17.46 -16.90
C ARG A 295 -32.09 -18.62 -17.89
N TYR A 296 -31.02 -19.43 -17.93
CA TYR A 296 -30.96 -20.59 -18.82
C TYR A 296 -31.99 -21.67 -18.43
N LYS A 297 -32.13 -21.96 -17.13
CA LYS A 297 -33.18 -22.85 -16.61
C LYS A 297 -34.58 -22.33 -16.95
N GLY A 298 -34.83 -21.03 -16.79
CA GLY A 298 -36.09 -20.39 -17.15
C GLY A 298 -36.39 -20.47 -18.65
N LEU A 299 -35.38 -20.25 -19.50
CA LEU A 299 -35.52 -20.37 -20.95
C LEU A 299 -35.81 -21.82 -21.37
N LEU A 300 -35.09 -22.80 -20.81
CA LEU A 300 -35.35 -24.21 -21.07
C LEU A 300 -36.75 -24.62 -20.65
N LEU A 301 -37.23 -24.16 -19.49
CA LEU A 301 -38.58 -24.41 -19.02
C LEU A 301 -39.63 -23.81 -19.98
N ALA A 302 -39.45 -22.56 -20.41
CA ALA A 302 -40.35 -21.91 -21.36
C ALA A 302 -40.40 -22.63 -22.71
N THR A 303 -39.25 -23.06 -23.23
CA THR A 303 -39.18 -23.86 -24.47
C THR A 303 -39.88 -25.21 -24.31
N ALA A 304 -39.69 -25.88 -23.17
CA ALA A 304 -40.35 -27.16 -22.90
C ALA A 304 -41.88 -27.03 -22.83
N ILE A 305 -42.39 -25.97 -22.20
CA ILE A 305 -43.83 -25.66 -22.16
C ILE A 305 -44.33 -25.40 -23.59
N GLY A 306 -43.66 -24.52 -24.35
CA GLY A 306 -44.09 -24.19 -25.71
C GLY A 306 -44.09 -25.39 -26.67
N LEU A 307 -43.11 -26.30 -26.55
CA LEU A 307 -43.09 -27.56 -27.30
C LEU A 307 -44.23 -28.50 -26.87
N GLY A 308 -44.51 -28.58 -25.57
CA GLY A 308 -45.62 -29.36 -25.03
C GLY A 308 -46.97 -28.87 -25.54
N ASP A 309 -47.21 -27.56 -25.50
CA ASP A 309 -48.43 -26.93 -26.00
C ASP A 309 -48.60 -27.12 -27.51
N TYR A 310 -47.51 -27.02 -28.28
CA TYR A 310 -47.54 -27.27 -29.72
C TYR A 310 -47.91 -28.72 -30.04
N ILE A 311 -47.30 -29.69 -29.35
CA ILE A 311 -47.61 -31.12 -29.55
C ILE A 311 -49.08 -31.39 -29.18
N ALA A 312 -49.57 -30.83 -28.07
CA ALA A 312 -50.97 -30.99 -27.65
C ALA A 312 -51.98 -30.34 -28.59
N ALA A 313 -51.59 -29.31 -29.34
CA ALA A 313 -52.46 -28.64 -30.32
C ALA A 313 -52.48 -29.31 -31.70
N VAL A 314 -51.49 -30.16 -32.01
CA VAL A 314 -51.32 -30.83 -33.32
C VAL A 314 -51.83 -32.28 -33.30
N ILE A 315 -51.98 -32.88 -32.11
CA ILE A 315 -52.62 -34.19 -31.90
C ILE A 315 -54.11 -34.00 -31.63
#